data_AF-A0A1J4KZT2-F1
#
_entry.id   AF-A0A1J4KZT2-F1
#
_cell.length_a   1.000
_cell.length_b   1.000
_cell.length_c   1.000
_cell.angle_alpha   90.00
_cell.angle_beta   90.00
_cell.angle_gamma   90.00
#
_symmetry.space_group_name_H-M   'P 1'
#
loop_
_entity.id
_entity.type
_entity.pdbx_description
1 polymer ?
#
loop_
_entity_poly.entity_id
_entity_poly.type
_entity_poly.pdbx_seq_one_letter_code
_entity_poly.pdbx_strand_id
1 'polypeptide(L)'
;MTQEIPPDSDEMLKESLSLISDIFRICQMNNELTPIAVQRLTDMAILCDNQTEAENIPSNKCRAQKDIEDHITMRKKLQLPIKPTSVVYRDIAGFLSKKLDLQFDPKATKKKKDLFHWFDQHWIQIKDQFFILLDQHPLTMVKKGE
;
A
#
# COMPACT_ATOMS: atom_id res chain seq x y z
N MET A 1 -4.10 16.22 -25.11
CA MET A 1 -4.48 14.80 -25.04
C MET A 1 -5.09 14.57 -23.68
N THR A 2 -6.42 14.57 -23.61
CA THR A 2 -7.21 14.25 -22.42
C THR A 2 -7.18 12.74 -22.23
N GLN A 3 -6.59 12.28 -21.13
CA GLN A 3 -6.76 10.90 -20.68
C GLN A 3 -8.19 10.77 -20.20
N GLU A 4 -9.03 10.10 -21.01
CA GLU A 4 -10.36 9.68 -20.59
C GLU A 4 -10.19 8.64 -19.47
N ILE A 5 -10.86 8.89 -18.35
CA ILE A 5 -11.03 7.93 -17.26
C ILE A 5 -11.64 6.67 -17.91
N PRO A 6 -11.12 5.45 -17.66
CA PRO A 6 -11.79 4.26 -18.14
C PRO A 6 -13.22 4.30 -17.59
N PRO A 7 -14.28 4.16 -18.42
CA PRO A 7 -15.62 4.13 -17.88
C PRO A 7 -15.68 2.94 -16.94
N ASP A 8 -16.01 3.18 -15.67
CA ASP A 8 -16.49 2.12 -14.79
C ASP A 8 -17.52 1.35 -15.62
N SER A 9 -17.24 0.06 -15.87
CA SER A 9 -18.12 -0.74 -16.72
C SER A 9 -19.52 -0.63 -16.14
N ASP A 10 -20.47 -0.21 -16.97
CA ASP A 10 -21.86 0.10 -16.61
C ASP A 10 -22.54 -1.05 -15.83
N GLU A 11 -22.01 -2.27 -15.98
CA GLU A 11 -22.34 -3.49 -15.26
C GLU A 11 -21.92 -3.46 -13.77
N MET A 12 -20.69 -3.05 -13.44
CA MET A 12 -20.21 -2.94 -12.06
C MET A 12 -20.98 -1.89 -11.26
N LEU A 13 -21.35 -0.77 -11.90
CA LEU A 13 -22.17 0.25 -11.26
C LEU A 13 -23.57 -0.29 -10.95
N LYS A 14 -24.17 -1.05 -11.88
CA LYS A 14 -25.47 -1.70 -11.69
C LYS A 14 -25.43 -2.71 -10.55
N GLU A 15 -24.40 -3.55 -10.49
CA GLU A 15 -24.22 -4.52 -9.40
C GLU A 15 -24.08 -3.82 -8.04
N SER A 16 -23.29 -2.75 -7.99
CA SER A 16 -23.08 -1.97 -6.76
C SER A 16 -24.38 -1.31 -6.27
N LEU A 17 -25.16 -0.72 -7.19
CA LEU A 17 -26.46 -0.13 -6.87
C LEU A 17 -27.48 -1.18 -6.43
N SER A 18 -27.45 -2.38 -7.02
CA SER A 18 -28.29 -3.50 -6.60
C SER A 18 -27.96 -3.92 -5.17
N LEU A 19 -26.67 -4.08 -4.84
CA LEU A 19 -26.22 -4.48 -3.51
C LEU A 19 -26.63 -3.46 -2.44
N ILE A 20 -26.46 -2.16 -2.72
CA ILE A 20 -26.87 -1.08 -1.82
C ILE A 20 -28.39 -1.13 -1.60
N SER A 21 -29.16 -1.35 -2.66
CA SER A 21 -30.62 -1.47 -2.59
C SER A 21 -31.06 -2.67 -1.74
N ASP A 22 -30.36 -3.80 -1.86
CA ASP A 22 -30.60 -4.99 -1.03
C ASP A 22 -30.31 -4.74 0.44
N ILE A 23 -29.21 -4.03 0.76
CA ILE A 23 -28.88 -3.61 2.13
C ILE A 23 -30.01 -2.75 2.70
N PHE A 24 -30.49 -1.75 1.96
CA PHE A 24 -31.60 -0.90 2.40
C PHE A 24 -32.87 -1.71 2.67
N ARG A 25 -33.20 -2.66 1.78
CA ARG A 25 -34.36 -3.54 1.94
C ARG A 25 -34.25 -4.40 3.20
N ILE A 26 -33.08 -4.98 3.47
CA ILE A 26 -32.84 -5.79 4.67
C ILE A 26 -33.01 -4.94 5.94
N CYS A 27 -32.49 -3.72 5.95
CA CYS A 27 -32.64 -2.79 7.07
C CYS A 27 -34.10 -2.36 7.29
N GLN A 28 -34.88 -2.17 6.22
CA GLN A 28 -36.32 -1.87 6.33
C GLN A 28 -37.13 -3.04 6.90
N MET A 29 -36.75 -4.29 6.57
CA MET A 29 -37.39 -5.49 7.11
C MET A 29 -36.96 -5.79 8.55
N ASN A 30 -35.75 -5.35 8.94
CA ASN A 30 -35.16 -5.62 10.24
C ASN A 30 -34.52 -4.34 10.79
N ASN A 31 -35.35 -3.45 11.36
CA ASN A 31 -34.92 -2.12 11.80
C ASN A 31 -33.72 -2.15 12.77
N GLU A 32 -33.60 -3.22 13.56
CA GLU A 32 -32.47 -3.47 14.49
C GLU A 32 -31.11 -3.64 13.81
N LEU A 33 -31.08 -3.96 12.51
CA LEU A 33 -29.84 -4.07 11.73
C LEU A 33 -29.36 -2.73 11.17
N THR A 34 -30.21 -1.70 11.19
CA THR A 34 -29.87 -0.36 10.66
C THR A 34 -28.60 0.23 11.28
N PRO A 35 -28.43 0.22 12.63
CA PRO A 35 -27.20 0.74 13.25
C PRO A 35 -25.95 -0.02 12.80
N ILE A 36 -26.07 -1.35 12.61
CA ILE A 36 -24.97 -2.21 12.18
C ILE A 36 -24.58 -1.91 10.73
N ALA A 37 -25.56 -1.78 9.83
CA ALA A 37 -25.33 -1.45 8.43
C ALA A 37 -24.69 -0.06 8.28
N VAL A 38 -25.19 0.94 9.02
CA VAL A 38 -24.62 2.30 9.05
C VAL A 38 -23.18 2.28 9.55
N GLN A 39 -22.89 1.55 10.63
CA GLN A 39 -21.52 1.45 11.15
C GLN A 39 -20.58 0.84 10.10
N ARG A 40 -20.98 -0.26 9.45
CA ARG A 40 -20.15 -0.93 8.45
C ARG A 40 -19.92 -0.09 7.19
N LEU A 41 -20.94 0.62 6.72
CA LEU A 41 -20.80 1.56 5.60
C LEU A 41 -19.90 2.75 5.96
N THR A 42 -20.01 3.25 7.19
CA THR A 42 -19.13 4.30 7.71
C THR A 42 -17.69 3.82 7.79
N ASP A 43 -17.44 2.61 8.31
CA ASP A 43 -16.10 2.02 8.37
C ASP A 43 -15.49 1.87 6.97
N MET A 44 -16.30 1.43 5.99
CA MET A 44 -15.87 1.33 4.59
C MET A 44 -15.57 2.71 3.98
N ALA A 45 -16.41 3.71 4.24
CA ALA A 45 -16.18 5.09 3.79
C ALA A 45 -14.87 5.66 4.36
N ILE A 46 -14.61 5.45 5.66
CA ILE A 46 -13.36 5.86 6.31
C ILE A 46 -12.14 5.16 5.67
N LEU A 47 -12.26 3.88 5.32
CA LEU A 47 -11.19 3.16 4.62
C LEU A 47 -10.95 3.71 3.21
N CYS A 48 -12.00 4.11 2.50
CA CYS A 48 -11.91 4.78 1.20
C CYS A 48 -11.31 6.19 1.34
N ASP A 49 -11.72 6.99 2.32
CA ASP A 49 -11.20 8.35 2.53
C ASP A 49 -9.71 8.33 2.92
N ASN A 50 -9.27 7.37 3.74
CA ASN A 50 -7.86 7.16 4.04
C ASN A 50 -7.04 6.68 2.81
N GLN A 51 -7.68 6.09 1.81
CA GLN A 51 -7.07 5.81 0.51
C GLN A 51 -7.10 7.05 -0.40
N THR A 52 -8.16 7.86 -0.35
CA THR A 52 -8.40 9.01 -1.23
C THR A 52 -7.54 10.23 -0.86
N GLU A 53 -7.27 10.46 0.43
CA GLU A 53 -6.27 11.47 0.86
C GLU A 53 -4.84 11.09 0.44
N ALA A 54 -4.59 9.81 0.17
CA ALA A 54 -3.33 9.34 -0.37
C ALA A 54 -3.21 9.46 -1.90
N GLU A 55 -4.32 9.65 -2.63
CA GLU A 55 -4.43 9.55 -4.09
C GLU A 55 -4.53 10.91 -4.83
N ASN A 56 -4.74 12.03 -4.13
CA ASN A 56 -4.85 13.35 -4.78
C ASN A 56 -3.52 14.06 -5.11
N ILE A 57 -2.41 13.33 -5.11
CA ILE A 57 -1.17 13.78 -5.75
C ILE A 57 -0.90 12.79 -6.89
N PRO A 58 -0.82 13.22 -8.17
CA PRO A 58 -0.46 12.35 -9.28
C PRO A 58 1.00 11.93 -9.11
N SER A 59 1.20 10.94 -8.26
CA SER A 59 2.48 10.32 -7.99
C SER A 59 2.43 9.00 -8.74
N ASN A 60 3.26 8.83 -9.76
CA ASN A 60 3.48 7.56 -10.47
C ASN A 60 4.10 6.46 -9.55
N LYS A 61 3.96 6.59 -8.23
CA LYS A 61 4.59 5.75 -7.21
C LYS A 61 3.54 4.84 -6.61
N CYS A 62 3.87 3.55 -6.51
CA CYS A 62 3.03 2.58 -5.83
C CYS A 62 3.01 2.81 -4.31
N ARG A 63 2.06 2.18 -3.60
CA ARG A 63 1.85 2.32 -2.15
C ARG A 63 3.12 2.00 -1.37
N ALA A 64 3.79 0.91 -1.69
CA ALA A 64 5.05 0.54 -1.04
C ALA A 64 6.12 1.63 -1.22
N GLN A 65 6.24 2.23 -2.41
CA GLN A 65 7.21 3.29 -2.65
C GLN A 65 6.91 4.54 -1.81
N LYS A 66 5.64 4.93 -1.68
CA LYS A 66 5.22 6.07 -0.86
C LYS A 66 5.58 5.86 0.61
N ASP A 67 5.16 4.74 1.20
CA ASP A 67 5.44 4.42 2.61
C ASP A 67 6.95 4.39 2.90
N ILE A 68 7.75 3.86 1.97
CA ILE A 68 9.21 3.80 2.10
C ILE A 68 9.83 5.20 2.10
N GLU A 69 9.39 6.09 1.21
CA GLU A 69 9.89 7.47 1.13
C GLU A 69 9.47 8.29 2.35
N ASP A 70 8.25 8.09 2.85
CA ASP A 70 7.75 8.72 4.07
C ASP A 70 8.56 8.29 5.28
N HIS A 71 8.87 6.99 5.40
CA HIS A 71 9.74 6.47 6.46
C HIS A 71 11.15 7.06 6.39
N ILE A 72 11.78 7.13 5.20
CA ILE A 72 13.10 7.76 5.03
C ILE A 72 13.06 9.23 5.47
N THR A 73 12.00 9.94 5.11
CA THR A 73 11.80 11.35 5.48
C THR A 73 11.63 11.51 6.99
N MET A 74 10.86 10.62 7.63
CA MET A 74 10.69 10.57 9.08
C MET A 74 12.04 10.31 9.78
N ARG A 75 12.81 9.32 9.32
CA ARG A 75 14.14 9.00 9.86
C ARG A 75 15.11 10.17 9.76
N LYS A 76 15.05 10.94 8.66
CA LYS A 76 15.82 12.19 8.50
C LYS A 76 15.42 13.24 9.55
N LYS A 77 14.13 13.43 9.83
CA LYS A 77 13.63 14.35 10.87
C LYS A 77 14.07 13.93 12.27
N LEU A 78 14.18 12.63 12.53
CA LEU A 78 14.67 12.06 13.79
C LEU A 78 16.21 12.09 13.95
N GLN A 79 16.94 12.76 13.05
CA GLN A 79 18.40 12.80 13.02
C GLN A 79 19.07 11.41 12.91
N LEU A 80 18.35 10.42 12.39
CA LEU A 80 18.82 9.07 12.10
C LEU A 80 18.70 8.78 10.60
N PRO A 81 19.35 9.58 9.72
CA PRO A 81 19.13 9.49 8.28
C PRO A 81 19.57 8.12 7.75
N ILE A 82 18.69 7.50 6.97
CA ILE A 82 18.97 6.30 6.20
C ILE A 82 18.98 6.61 4.71
N LYS A 83 19.86 5.97 3.95
CA LYS A 83 19.95 6.12 2.49
C LYS A 83 19.97 4.75 1.81
N PRO A 84 18.82 4.08 1.71
CA PRO A 84 18.75 2.76 1.08
C PRO A 84 19.06 2.80 -0.41
N THR A 85 19.85 1.82 -0.85
CA THR A 85 20.21 1.59 -2.25
C THR A 85 19.39 0.45 -2.85
N SER A 86 19.47 0.26 -4.17
CA SER A 86 18.84 -0.88 -4.83
C SER A 86 19.39 -2.24 -4.38
N VAL A 87 20.58 -2.29 -3.79
CA VAL A 87 21.16 -3.50 -3.20
C VAL A 87 20.42 -3.84 -1.90
N VAL A 88 20.29 -2.86 -1.00
CA VAL A 88 19.55 -3.00 0.27
C VAL A 88 18.14 -3.53 0.03
N TYR A 89 17.40 -2.92 -0.91
CA TYR A 89 16.06 -3.39 -1.23
C TYR A 89 16.04 -4.84 -1.71
N ARG A 90 17.03 -5.26 -2.51
CA ARG A 90 17.12 -6.63 -3.01
C ARG A 90 17.43 -7.63 -1.89
N ASP A 91 18.30 -7.26 -0.97
CA ASP A 91 18.67 -8.08 0.19
C ASP A 91 17.46 -8.28 1.10
N ILE A 92 16.72 -7.21 1.39
CA ILE A 92 15.48 -7.25 2.16
C ILE A 92 14.43 -8.11 1.44
N ALA A 93 14.22 -7.91 0.14
CA ALA A 93 13.29 -8.71 -0.66
C ALA A 93 13.65 -10.20 -0.63
N GLY A 94 14.93 -10.54 -0.82
CA GLY A 94 15.42 -11.91 -0.79
C GLY A 94 15.28 -12.57 0.58
N PHE A 95 15.46 -11.81 1.66
CA PHE A 95 15.23 -12.31 3.02
C PHE A 95 13.75 -12.57 3.29
N LEU A 96 12.88 -11.59 2.99
CA LEU A 96 11.44 -11.69 3.21
C LEU A 96 10.80 -12.78 2.36
N SER A 97 11.24 -12.91 1.10
CA SER A 97 10.82 -13.98 0.20
C SER A 97 11.04 -15.36 0.80
N LYS A 98 12.24 -15.63 1.33
CA LYS A 98 12.56 -16.92 1.97
C LYS A 98 11.79 -17.13 3.27
N LYS A 99 11.63 -16.08 4.07
CA LYS A 99 10.98 -16.18 5.39
C LYS A 99 9.48 -16.44 5.30
N LEU A 100 8.83 -15.89 4.26
CA LEU A 100 7.38 -15.92 4.08
C LEU A 100 6.94 -16.81 2.90
N ASP A 101 7.86 -17.56 2.31
CA ASP A 101 7.65 -18.41 1.13
C ASP A 101 6.99 -17.67 -0.05
N LEU A 102 7.44 -16.44 -0.31
CA LEU A 102 6.97 -15.62 -1.43
C LEU A 102 7.88 -15.78 -2.64
N GLN A 103 7.30 -15.91 -3.83
CA GLN A 103 8.09 -16.00 -5.05
C GLN A 103 8.85 -14.71 -5.32
N PHE A 104 10.17 -14.79 -5.39
CA PHE A 104 11.06 -13.69 -5.75
C PHE A 104 12.16 -14.19 -6.68
N ASP A 105 12.22 -13.64 -7.89
CA ASP A 105 13.31 -13.92 -8.83
C ASP A 105 14.24 -12.71 -8.95
N PRO A 106 15.44 -12.75 -8.33
CA PRO A 106 16.42 -11.67 -8.42
C PRO A 106 16.89 -11.36 -9.85
N LYS A 107 16.75 -12.31 -10.79
CA LYS A 107 17.12 -12.13 -12.21
C LYS A 107 16.04 -11.38 -12.97
N ALA A 108 14.77 -11.55 -12.62
CA ALA A 108 13.66 -10.79 -13.18
C ALA A 108 13.57 -9.39 -12.55
N THR A 109 13.85 -9.27 -11.25
CA THR A 109 13.69 -8.02 -10.49
C THR A 109 14.99 -7.21 -10.42
N LYS A 110 15.48 -6.78 -11.59
CA LYS A 110 16.77 -6.05 -11.70
C LYS A 110 16.68 -4.56 -11.41
N LYS A 111 15.58 -3.92 -11.82
CA LYS A 111 15.42 -2.45 -11.70
C LYS A 111 14.75 -2.11 -10.37
N LYS A 112 15.03 -0.89 -9.90
CA LYS A 112 14.40 -0.35 -8.67
C LYS A 112 12.87 -0.33 -8.76
N LYS A 113 12.32 -0.03 -9.94
CA LYS A 113 10.87 -0.05 -10.18
C LYS A 113 10.28 -1.45 -10.00
N ASP A 114 10.96 -2.48 -10.49
CA ASP A 114 10.52 -3.88 -10.36
C ASP A 114 10.51 -4.31 -8.89
N LEU A 115 11.50 -3.86 -8.10
CA LEU A 115 11.54 -4.11 -6.65
C LEU A 115 10.35 -3.46 -5.94
N PHE A 116 10.05 -2.21 -6.26
CA PHE A 116 8.89 -1.54 -5.68
C PHE A 116 7.57 -2.20 -6.07
N HIS A 117 7.46 -2.71 -7.29
CA HIS A 117 6.28 -3.47 -7.71
C HIS A 117 6.13 -4.77 -6.90
N TRP A 118 7.22 -5.52 -6.72
CA TRP A 118 7.21 -6.72 -5.89
C TRP A 118 6.85 -6.42 -4.43
N PHE A 119 7.40 -5.34 -3.86
CA PHE A 119 7.01 -4.92 -2.51
C PHE A 119 5.53 -4.58 -2.41
N ASP A 120 5.00 -3.88 -3.42
CA ASP A 120 3.61 -3.46 -3.45
C ASP A 120 2.64 -4.66 -3.45
N GLN A 121 2.94 -5.67 -4.27
CA GLN A 121 2.16 -6.91 -4.36
C GLN A 121 2.06 -7.67 -3.03
N HIS A 122 3.11 -7.58 -2.20
CA HIS A 122 3.20 -8.30 -0.93
C HIS A 122 3.12 -7.38 0.29
N TRP A 123 2.79 -6.09 0.10
CA TRP A 123 3.06 -5.04 1.09
C TRP A 123 2.39 -5.30 2.44
N ILE A 124 1.14 -5.77 2.41
CA ILE A 124 0.36 -6.08 3.61
C ILE A 124 1.07 -7.12 4.50
N GLN A 125 1.77 -8.07 3.91
CA GLN A 125 2.43 -9.17 4.63
C GLN A 125 3.83 -8.79 5.10
N ILE A 126 4.51 -7.91 4.36
CA ILE A 126 5.93 -7.65 4.57
C ILE A 126 6.23 -6.32 5.27
N LYS A 127 5.30 -5.35 5.27
CA LYS A 127 5.53 -3.96 5.67
C LYS A 127 6.29 -3.80 6.98
N ASP A 128 5.82 -4.43 8.05
CA ASP A 128 6.40 -4.23 9.38
C ASP A 128 7.83 -4.78 9.44
N GLN A 129 8.04 -5.99 8.92
CA GLN A 129 9.36 -6.62 8.86
C GLN A 129 10.31 -5.87 7.93
N PHE A 130 9.79 -5.34 6.82
CA PHE A 130 10.55 -4.56 5.87
C PHE A 130 11.20 -3.34 6.55
N PHE A 131 10.45 -2.57 7.33
CA PHE A 131 10.99 -1.38 8.00
C PHE A 131 12.01 -1.70 9.09
N ILE A 132 11.79 -2.78 9.85
CA ILE A 132 12.77 -3.27 10.83
C ILE A 132 14.09 -3.60 10.13
N LEU A 133 14.03 -4.35 9.03
CA LEU A 133 15.21 -4.73 8.26
C LEU A 133 15.88 -3.50 7.62
N LEU A 134 15.10 -2.55 7.11
CA LEU A 134 15.60 -1.32 6.49
C LEU A 134 16.41 -0.47 7.48
N ASP A 135 15.88 -0.30 8.70
CA ASP A 135 16.52 0.50 9.75
C ASP A 135 17.79 -0.13 10.31
N GLN A 136 17.87 -1.47 10.28
CA GLN A 136 19.01 -2.23 10.79
C GLN A 136 20.06 -2.56 9.74
N HIS A 137 19.77 -2.33 8.45
CA HIS A 137 20.66 -2.73 7.38
C HIS A 137 21.98 -1.94 7.41
N PRO A 138 23.16 -2.58 7.44
CA PRO A 138 24.44 -1.87 7.61
C PRO A 138 24.74 -0.88 6.48
N LEU A 139 24.24 -1.15 5.27
CA LEU A 139 24.44 -0.29 4.10
C LEU A 139 23.46 0.90 4.00
N THR A 140 22.49 1.04 4.91
CA THR A 140 21.57 2.19 4.90
C THR A 140 22.07 3.34 5.77
N MET A 141 22.98 3.07 6.70
CA MET A 141 23.50 4.08 7.61
C MET A 141 24.39 5.08 6.88
N VAL A 142 24.02 6.35 6.94
CA VAL A 142 24.87 7.44 6.42
C VAL A 142 26.02 7.61 7.39
N LYS A 143 27.24 7.24 6.98
CA LYS A 143 28.46 7.53 7.75
C LYS A 143 28.52 9.04 8.01
N LYS A 144 28.60 9.44 9.29
CA LYS A 144 28.92 10.82 9.65
C LYS A 144 30.38 11.08 9.25
N GLY A 145 30.57 11.89 8.20
CA GLY A 145 31.82 12.59 7.89
C GLY A 145 33.00 11.72 7.47
N GLU A 146 33.31 11.74 6.17
CA GLU A 146 34.65 12.14 5.72
C GLU A 146 34.51 13.51 5.06
#